data_AF-A0AAW0LKH5-F1
#
_entry.id   AF-A0AAW0LKH5-F1
#
_cell.length_a   1.000
_cell.length_b   1.000
_cell.length_c   1.000
_cell.angle_alpha   90.00
_cell.angle_beta   90.00
_cell.angle_gamma   90.00
#
_symmetry.space_group_name_H-M   'P 1'
#
loop_
_entity.id
_entity.type
_entity.pdbx_description
1 polymer ?
#
loop_
_entity_poly.entity_id
_entity_poly.type
_entity_poly.pdbx_seq_one_letter_code
_entity_poly.pdbx_strand_id
1 'polypeptide(L)'
;MSPLNSNLILLFSTLTHSLTMALLLHSTQTKLTHTPLELAIFLDLDTKSNSHNTQVLNQASNDIIIGVLDTGVCPSWVYPRFPPSAHTHENFLQCLTLHSRNDSISEVIYTSSNSSYSFVLESSIRNPRFSTPSTPKPLVIVTPLGVSQIQEILSCSQKHGMQVRVRSGGHDYEGLSYVSPVPFVILDMINLRNISVDVENSFAWVQSGATLGELYYEIAEQSKTLGFPAGLCPTIGVGGHFSGGGYGTILRKYGLAADNVIDAHLIDVKGRFLDRKSMGENLFWAIRGGGGASFGVIVAWKIKLVPVPSTVTVFTVNKNLEQNATKILHRWQYVADKFDKDLFIRVGLTGANSSQEGKKTVQAAFNSLYLGGKDKLLPLMQESFPELGLVSEDCKEMSWIQSILYFAGFPSGQSLDVLLNRTLTIISYKAKSDYVKNPIPESGLEGIWQRFYEKEAVSAALILTPYGGKMSEISESAIPFPHRAGNIYKIQYVVYWSEEGTAATESHVSWIRRLYAYMAPYVSKSPREAYINYRDLDIGTNNEGNTSYRQASIWGTKYFKNNFKRLVHVKTVFDPTNFFRNEQSIPPLSH
;
A
#
# COMPACT_ATOMS: atom_id res chain seq x y z
N MET A 1 -17.41 63.60 -22.57
CA MET A 1 -16.51 64.54 -23.28
C MET A 1 -15.82 63.74 -24.39
N SER A 2 -16.33 63.90 -25.61
CA SER A 2 -15.74 63.52 -26.90
C SER A 2 -14.57 64.47 -27.27
N PRO A 3 -13.82 64.33 -28.39
CA PRO A 3 -13.91 63.36 -29.51
C PRO A 3 -12.57 62.58 -29.74
N LEU A 4 -12.51 61.38 -30.33
CA LEU A 4 -12.79 60.94 -31.72
C LEU A 4 -11.95 61.63 -32.80
N ASN A 5 -11.03 60.87 -33.43
CA ASN A 5 -10.94 60.83 -34.90
C ASN A 5 -10.23 59.55 -35.39
N SER A 6 -10.88 58.92 -36.36
CA SER A 6 -10.45 57.77 -37.15
C SER A 6 -10.61 58.15 -38.62
N ASN A 7 -9.73 57.67 -39.50
CA ASN A 7 -9.89 57.56 -40.97
C ASN A 7 -8.91 56.45 -41.40
N LEU A 8 -9.28 55.25 -41.85
CA LEU A 8 -10.11 54.78 -42.99
C LEU A 8 -9.39 54.93 -44.36
N ILE A 9 -9.38 53.82 -45.13
CA ILE A 9 -9.48 53.68 -46.62
C ILE A 9 -8.26 53.13 -47.43
N LEU A 10 -8.49 51.90 -47.97
CA LEU A 10 -8.24 51.34 -49.33
C LEU A 10 -6.81 51.33 -49.96
N LEU A 11 -6.42 50.49 -50.93
CA LEU A 11 -6.76 49.17 -51.57
C LEU A 11 -5.80 49.09 -52.81
N PHE A 12 -5.76 47.93 -53.49
CA PHE A 12 -5.10 47.57 -54.77
C PHE A 12 -3.66 47.01 -54.69
N SER A 13 -3.22 46.00 -55.46
CA SER A 13 -3.79 44.87 -56.24
C SER A 13 -2.64 44.30 -57.10
N THR A 14 -2.56 42.97 -57.30
CA THR A 14 -2.24 42.20 -58.55
C THR A 14 -1.75 40.79 -58.14
N LEU A 15 -2.54 39.72 -58.25
CA LEU A 15 -2.76 38.80 -59.41
C LEU A 15 -1.46 38.16 -59.95
N THR A 16 -1.29 36.83 -59.93
CA THR A 16 -1.81 35.82 -60.89
C THR A 16 -2.14 34.47 -60.19
N HIS A 17 -3.36 33.89 -60.22
CA HIS A 17 -4.00 32.96 -61.20
C HIS A 17 -3.15 31.74 -61.63
N SER A 18 -3.57 30.47 -61.47
CA SER A 18 -4.81 29.82 -61.98
C SER A 18 -5.12 28.50 -61.19
N LEU A 19 -6.32 28.30 -60.61
CA LEU A 19 -7.56 27.63 -61.11
C LEU A 19 -7.50 26.08 -61.21
N THR A 20 -8.14 25.34 -60.28
CA THR A 20 -9.51 24.71 -60.28
C THR A 20 -9.62 23.43 -61.11
N MET A 21 -10.40 22.39 -60.75
CA MET A 21 -11.76 22.41 -60.22
C MET A 21 -12.17 21.05 -59.62
N ALA A 22 -13.09 21.10 -58.66
CA ALA A 22 -13.80 20.00 -58.03
C ALA A 22 -14.87 19.37 -58.93
N LEU A 23 -15.39 18.17 -58.57
CA LEU A 23 -16.82 18.02 -58.21
C LEU A 23 -17.15 16.62 -57.65
N LEU A 24 -18.07 16.63 -56.68
CA LEU A 24 -18.79 15.50 -56.09
C LEU A 24 -19.78 14.84 -57.08
N LEU A 25 -20.16 13.58 -56.83
CA LEU A 25 -21.57 13.14 -56.68
C LEU A 25 -21.70 11.69 -56.16
N HIS A 26 -22.74 11.49 -55.35
CA HIS A 26 -23.26 10.23 -54.77
C HIS A 26 -23.91 9.31 -55.84
N SER A 27 -23.82 7.97 -55.67
CA SER A 27 -24.97 7.08 -55.33
C SER A 27 -24.65 5.56 -55.49
N THR A 28 -24.98 4.80 -54.45
CA THR A 28 -25.45 3.40 -54.35
C THR A 28 -25.51 2.47 -55.60
N GLN A 29 -24.88 1.28 -55.53
CA GLN A 29 -25.52 -0.06 -55.43
C GLN A 29 -24.53 -1.25 -55.59
N THR A 30 -24.53 -2.13 -54.57
CA THR A 30 -24.41 -3.61 -54.55
C THR A 30 -23.62 -4.43 -55.59
N LYS A 31 -22.73 -5.28 -55.01
CA LYS A 31 -22.56 -6.77 -55.12
C LYS A 31 -21.22 -7.32 -55.68
N LEU A 32 -20.57 -8.13 -54.81
CA LEU A 32 -19.77 -9.36 -55.06
C LEU A 32 -18.44 -9.16 -55.84
N THR A 33 -17.25 -9.64 -55.45
CA THR A 33 -16.81 -10.91 -54.85
C THR A 33 -15.36 -10.83 -54.32
N HIS A 34 -15.03 -11.73 -53.37
CA HIS A 34 -13.73 -12.35 -53.04
C HIS A 34 -12.69 -11.67 -52.11
N THR A 35 -12.49 -12.38 -50.99
CA THR A 35 -11.39 -12.38 -49.99
C THR A 35 -10.10 -13.01 -50.56
N PRO A 36 -8.96 -12.94 -49.84
CA PRO A 36 -8.63 -14.03 -48.91
C PRO A 36 -8.17 -13.59 -47.51
N LEU A 37 -8.54 -14.43 -46.55
CA LEU A 37 -8.09 -14.49 -45.15
C LEU A 37 -7.01 -15.57 -45.08
N GLU A 38 -5.88 -15.35 -44.39
CA GLU A 38 -4.97 -16.43 -44.01
C GLU A 38 -5.03 -16.69 -42.50
N LEU A 39 -5.20 -17.98 -42.21
CA LEU A 39 -5.34 -18.66 -40.93
C LEU A 39 -3.99 -19.34 -40.64
N ALA A 40 -3.49 -19.30 -39.41
CA ALA A 40 -2.41 -20.19 -38.97
C ALA A 40 -2.80 -20.89 -37.66
N ILE A 41 -2.74 -22.21 -37.73
CA ILE A 41 -3.07 -23.26 -36.76
C ILE A 41 -1.80 -23.66 -36.01
N PHE A 42 -1.88 -23.98 -34.71
CA PHE A 42 -1.09 -25.02 -34.01
C PHE A 42 -1.84 -25.36 -32.69
N LEU A 43 -2.63 -26.44 -32.67
CA LEU A 43 -2.32 -27.82 -32.26
C LEU A 43 -2.34 -28.05 -30.74
N ASP A 44 -3.47 -28.63 -30.32
CA ASP A 44 -3.72 -29.36 -29.08
C ASP A 44 -3.09 -30.76 -29.22
N LEU A 45 -2.35 -31.23 -28.20
CA LEU A 45 -1.95 -32.64 -28.09
C LEU A 45 -2.14 -33.11 -26.65
N ASP A 46 -3.22 -33.88 -26.51
CA ASP A 46 -3.61 -34.65 -25.35
C ASP A 46 -3.14 -36.09 -25.59
N THR A 47 -2.26 -36.65 -24.74
CA THR A 47 -2.05 -38.10 -24.67
C THR A 47 -1.81 -38.56 -23.22
N LYS A 48 -2.74 -39.40 -22.74
CA LYS A 48 -2.57 -40.28 -21.57
C LYS A 48 -1.92 -41.59 -22.00
N SER A 49 -0.96 -42.10 -21.24
CA SER A 49 -0.70 -43.55 -21.10
C SER A 49 0.28 -43.84 -19.96
N ASN A 50 -0.12 -44.72 -19.05
CA ASN A 50 0.64 -45.29 -17.92
C ASN A 50 1.68 -46.34 -18.39
N SER A 51 2.80 -46.47 -17.64
CA SER A 51 3.19 -47.68 -16.87
C SER A 51 4.71 -47.94 -16.79
N HIS A 52 5.12 -48.22 -15.55
CA HIS A 52 6.23 -49.02 -15.00
C HIS A 52 7.59 -49.28 -15.70
N ASN A 53 8.62 -49.14 -14.85
CA ASN A 53 9.71 -50.09 -14.53
C ASN A 53 11.16 -49.83 -15.00
N THR A 54 12.02 -49.61 -13.98
CA THR A 54 13.36 -50.16 -13.72
C THR A 54 14.53 -49.99 -14.72
N GLN A 55 15.51 -49.17 -14.28
CA GLN A 55 16.87 -49.56 -13.84
C GLN A 55 17.95 -50.09 -14.85
N VAL A 56 19.12 -49.42 -14.78
CA VAL A 56 20.53 -49.84 -15.02
C VAL A 56 21.03 -50.11 -16.46
N LEU A 57 22.02 -49.32 -16.94
CA LEU A 57 23.41 -49.75 -17.20
C LEU A 57 24.32 -48.66 -17.81
N ASN A 58 25.61 -48.82 -17.52
CA ASN A 58 26.75 -47.91 -17.63
C ASN A 58 27.48 -47.97 -18.99
N GLN A 59 28.31 -46.92 -19.20
CA GLN A 59 29.67 -46.90 -19.77
C GLN A 59 29.97 -46.76 -21.28
N ALA A 60 30.77 -45.69 -21.53
CA ALA A 60 31.96 -45.59 -22.41
C ALA A 60 31.75 -45.61 -23.95
N SER A 61 32.46 -44.87 -24.82
CA SER A 61 33.66 -44.02 -24.72
C SER A 61 33.91 -43.29 -26.07
N ASN A 62 34.69 -42.19 -26.00
CA ASN A 62 35.64 -41.64 -26.99
C ASN A 62 35.19 -40.68 -28.12
N ASP A 63 35.56 -39.42 -27.90
CA ASP A 63 36.50 -38.57 -28.66
C ASP A 63 36.45 -38.47 -30.19
N ILE A 64 36.12 -37.25 -30.67
CA ILE A 64 36.77 -36.64 -31.84
C ILE A 64 37.08 -35.17 -31.53
N ILE A 65 38.37 -34.85 -31.50
CA ILE A 65 38.93 -33.48 -31.53
C ILE A 65 39.23 -33.13 -32.98
N ILE A 66 38.68 -32.02 -33.47
CA ILE A 66 39.28 -31.23 -34.56
C ILE A 66 39.15 -29.76 -34.16
N GLY A 67 40.28 -29.13 -33.84
CA GLY A 67 40.40 -27.69 -33.81
C GLY A 67 40.82 -27.17 -35.18
N VAL A 68 40.56 -25.87 -35.44
CA VAL A 68 41.54 -24.88 -35.93
C VAL A 68 40.82 -23.57 -36.35
N LEU A 69 41.39 -22.47 -35.84
CA LEU A 69 41.42 -21.07 -36.28
C LEU A 69 40.32 -20.06 -35.92
N ASP A 70 40.75 -19.27 -34.92
CA ASP A 70 40.54 -17.86 -34.63
C ASP A 70 40.50 -16.92 -35.88
N THR A 71 39.54 -15.99 -35.90
CA THR A 71 39.68 -14.57 -36.31
C THR A 71 38.29 -13.92 -36.34
N GLY A 72 38.06 -12.89 -35.52
CA GLY A 72 36.92 -11.99 -35.71
C GLY A 72 36.31 -11.38 -34.45
N VAL A 73 37.09 -10.62 -33.68
CA VAL A 73 36.58 -9.76 -32.59
C VAL A 73 35.84 -8.57 -33.22
N CYS A 74 34.53 -8.46 -33.00
CA CYS A 74 33.80 -7.20 -33.12
C CYS A 74 33.77 -6.49 -31.75
N PRO A 75 33.97 -5.17 -31.69
CA PRO A 75 34.15 -4.46 -30.43
C PRO A 75 32.83 -4.37 -29.67
N SER A 76 32.80 -4.96 -28.48
CA SER A 76 31.79 -4.65 -27.48
C SER A 76 31.95 -3.20 -27.06
N TRP A 77 30.86 -2.43 -27.15
CA TRP A 77 30.76 -1.12 -26.51
C TRP A 77 30.79 -1.33 -25.00
N VAL A 78 31.99 -1.28 -24.43
CA VAL A 78 32.20 -1.15 -23.00
C VAL A 78 31.79 0.26 -22.62
N TYR A 79 30.61 0.41 -22.03
CA TYR A 79 30.28 1.63 -21.30
C TYR A 79 31.35 1.83 -20.22
N PRO A 80 31.85 3.06 -20.01
CA PRO A 80 32.85 3.29 -18.99
C PRO A 80 32.25 2.91 -17.63
N ARG A 81 32.85 1.92 -16.97
CA ARG A 81 32.75 1.80 -15.51
C ARG A 81 33.35 3.09 -14.96
N PHE A 82 32.50 4.03 -14.59
CA PHE A 82 32.94 5.12 -13.73
C PHE A 82 33.46 4.48 -12.43
N PRO A 83 34.62 4.93 -11.91
CA PRO A 83 34.98 4.58 -10.54
C PRO A 83 33.82 5.06 -9.63
N PRO A 84 33.59 4.44 -8.46
CA PRO A 84 32.69 5.02 -7.48
C PRO A 84 33.30 6.36 -7.08
N SER A 85 32.85 7.46 -7.70
CA SER A 85 33.34 8.77 -7.30
C SER A 85 32.82 8.99 -5.90
N ALA A 86 33.73 9.29 -4.98
CA ALA A 86 33.41 9.68 -3.60
C ALA A 86 32.50 10.93 -3.55
N HIS A 87 32.21 11.56 -4.69
CA HIS A 87 31.61 12.88 -4.83
C HIS A 87 30.10 12.90 -5.17
N THR A 88 29.40 11.76 -5.21
CA THR A 88 27.99 11.74 -5.67
C THR A 88 27.03 12.49 -4.74
N HIS A 89 27.17 12.34 -3.42
CA HIS A 89 26.32 13.05 -2.47
C HIS A 89 26.80 14.50 -2.20
N GLU A 90 28.09 14.79 -2.28
CA GLU A 90 28.63 16.16 -2.17
C GLU A 90 28.07 17.07 -3.27
N ASN A 91 28.02 16.58 -4.51
CA ASN A 91 27.41 17.30 -5.63
C ASN A 91 25.91 17.54 -5.42
N PHE A 92 25.20 16.57 -4.84
CA PHE A 92 23.80 16.73 -4.46
C PHE A 92 23.62 17.80 -3.38
N LEU A 93 24.46 17.80 -2.34
CA LEU A 93 24.44 18.81 -1.28
C LEU A 93 24.77 20.20 -1.82
N GLN A 94 25.78 20.32 -2.68
CA GLN A 94 26.11 21.58 -3.34
C GLN A 94 24.95 22.08 -4.21
N CYS A 95 24.26 21.18 -4.93
CA CYS A 95 23.07 21.52 -5.70
C CYS A 95 21.96 22.08 -4.80
N LEU A 96 21.70 21.48 -3.63
CA LEU A 96 20.72 21.98 -2.66
C LEU A 96 21.10 23.38 -2.15
N THR A 97 22.37 23.58 -1.78
CA THR A 97 22.85 24.89 -1.29
C THR A 97 22.75 25.97 -2.37
N LEU A 98 22.97 25.65 -3.64
CA LEU A 98 22.85 26.60 -4.75
C LEU A 98 21.40 27.00 -5.06
N HIS A 99 20.44 26.10 -4.82
CA HIS A 99 19.02 26.39 -4.99
C HIS A 99 18.42 27.15 -3.81
N SER A 100 18.94 26.92 -2.60
CA SER A 100 18.45 27.58 -1.40
C SER A 100 18.87 29.04 -1.35
N ARG A 101 17.95 29.95 -1.67
CA ARG A 101 18.16 31.40 -1.54
C ARG A 101 18.23 31.89 -0.08
N ASN A 102 17.90 31.02 0.89
CA ASN A 102 17.91 31.29 2.33
C ASN A 102 18.74 30.24 3.07
N ASP A 103 19.37 30.59 4.19
CA ASP A 103 20.19 29.68 5.02
C ASP A 103 19.44 28.47 5.61
N SER A 104 18.10 28.46 5.53
CA SER A 104 17.19 27.50 6.18
C SER A 104 17.29 26.05 5.71
N ILE A 105 17.78 25.75 4.49
CA ILE A 105 17.86 24.34 4.02
C ILE A 105 18.91 23.53 4.79
N SER A 106 19.98 24.19 5.26
CA SER A 106 21.08 23.52 5.96
C SER A 106 20.64 22.91 7.30
N GLU A 107 19.66 23.51 7.96
CA GLU A 107 19.11 23.07 9.25
C GLU A 107 18.25 21.80 9.14
N VAL A 108 17.78 21.49 7.93
CA VAL A 108 16.92 20.34 7.62
C VAL A 108 17.61 19.24 6.83
N ILE A 109 18.93 19.34 6.66
CA ILE A 109 19.77 18.33 6.00
C ILE A 109 20.58 17.57 7.05
N TYR A 110 20.52 16.24 7.00
CA TYR A 110 21.29 15.36 7.88
C TYR A 110 22.11 14.37 7.03
N THR A 111 23.40 14.33 7.32
CA THR A 111 24.38 13.39 6.76
C THR A 111 25.02 12.62 7.89
N SER A 112 25.78 11.56 7.60
CA SER A 112 26.49 10.79 8.63
C SER A 112 27.51 11.61 9.45
N SER A 113 27.86 12.83 9.00
CA SER A 113 28.71 13.76 9.76
C SER A 113 27.96 14.51 10.87
N ASN A 114 26.63 14.62 10.78
CA ASN A 114 25.80 15.28 11.80
C ASN A 114 25.55 14.32 12.98
N SER A 115 25.74 14.78 14.22
CA SER A 115 25.48 13.98 15.42
C SER A 115 24.00 13.55 15.55
N SER A 116 23.08 14.31 14.96
CA SER A 116 21.64 14.02 14.95
C SER A 116 21.20 12.99 13.90
N TYR A 117 22.08 12.58 12.97
CA TYR A 117 21.70 11.74 11.84
C TYR A 117 21.06 10.41 12.25
N SER A 118 21.70 9.66 13.16
CA SER A 118 21.18 8.36 13.61
C SER A 118 19.83 8.52 14.30
N PHE A 119 19.69 9.54 15.15
CA PHE A 119 18.43 9.83 15.82
C PHE A 119 17.30 10.15 14.83
N VAL A 120 17.57 11.02 13.84
CA VAL A 120 16.58 11.37 12.81
C VAL A 120 16.21 10.13 11.96
N LEU A 121 17.20 9.33 11.58
CA LEU A 121 16.97 8.09 10.85
C LEU A 121 16.08 7.12 11.64
N GLU A 122 16.39 6.88 12.91
CA GLU A 122 15.75 5.85 13.74
C GLU A 122 14.39 6.29 14.30
N SER A 123 14.17 7.61 14.46
CA SER A 123 12.96 8.19 15.09
C SER A 123 11.61 7.66 14.57
N SER A 124 11.57 7.24 13.30
CA SER A 124 10.36 6.72 12.66
C SER A 124 10.56 5.37 11.97
N ILE A 125 11.63 4.62 12.26
CA ILE A 125 11.74 3.22 11.84
C ILE A 125 10.80 2.38 12.71
N ARG A 126 9.79 1.75 12.08
CA ARG A 126 8.77 0.97 12.81
C ARG A 126 8.98 -0.53 12.77
N ASN A 127 9.91 -1.01 11.95
CA ASN A 127 10.27 -2.41 11.88
C ASN A 127 11.80 -2.54 12.09
N PRO A 128 12.25 -2.82 13.33
CA PRO A 128 13.67 -2.94 13.68
C PRO A 128 14.44 -4.00 12.87
N ARG A 129 13.74 -4.93 12.21
CA ARG A 129 14.33 -5.85 11.21
C ARG A 129 15.15 -5.12 10.13
N PHE A 130 14.82 -3.85 9.88
CA PHE A 130 15.48 -2.96 8.93
C PHE A 130 16.27 -1.83 9.60
N SER A 131 16.77 -2.07 10.81
CA SER A 131 17.62 -1.14 11.56
C SER A 131 18.90 -1.80 12.04
N THR A 132 19.35 -2.84 11.32
CA THR A 132 20.59 -3.56 11.66
C THR A 132 21.82 -2.80 11.15
N PRO A 133 23.03 -3.08 11.68
CA PRO A 133 24.27 -2.51 11.14
C PRO A 133 24.50 -2.82 9.66
N SER A 134 23.98 -3.94 9.16
CA SER A 134 24.08 -4.35 7.75
C SER A 134 23.02 -3.73 6.83
N THR A 135 22.01 -3.06 7.38
CA THR A 135 20.97 -2.42 6.58
C THR A 135 21.57 -1.22 5.83
N PRO A 136 21.38 -1.10 4.49
CA PRO A 136 21.81 0.07 3.73
C PRO A 136 21.24 1.37 4.31
N LYS A 137 22.11 2.37 4.53
CA LYS A 137 21.76 3.67 5.10
C LYS A 137 21.69 4.74 4.01
N PRO A 138 20.81 5.76 4.14
CA PRO A 138 20.75 6.87 3.18
C PRO A 138 22.01 7.72 3.25
N LEU A 139 22.45 8.28 2.12
CA LEU A 139 23.57 9.23 2.12
C LEU A 139 23.15 10.58 2.74
N VAL A 140 21.89 10.96 2.54
CA VAL A 140 21.32 12.21 3.06
C VAL A 140 19.87 11.97 3.52
N ILE A 141 19.48 12.61 4.61
CA ILE A 141 18.09 12.74 5.03
C ILE A 141 17.73 14.22 4.97
N VAL A 142 16.58 14.56 4.38
CA VAL A 142 16.08 15.94 4.34
C VAL A 142 14.68 16.01 4.92
N THR A 143 14.43 16.94 5.85
CA THR A 143 13.13 17.15 6.54
C THR A 143 12.47 18.45 6.09
N PRO A 144 11.95 18.54 4.85
CA PRO A 144 11.50 19.80 4.26
C PRO A 144 10.44 20.52 5.09
N LEU A 145 10.53 21.85 5.15
CA LEU A 145 9.59 22.77 5.79
C LEU A 145 8.50 23.27 4.83
N GLY A 146 8.66 23.02 3.52
CA GLY A 146 7.75 23.53 2.50
C GLY A 146 7.89 22.87 1.14
N VAL A 147 6.99 23.25 0.23
CA VAL A 147 6.90 22.72 -1.14
C VAL A 147 8.17 22.99 -1.95
N SER A 148 8.76 24.19 -1.84
CA SER A 148 9.97 24.57 -2.58
C SER A 148 11.14 23.64 -2.30
N GLN A 149 11.38 23.32 -1.02
CA GLN A 149 12.46 22.41 -0.63
C GLN A 149 12.25 21.00 -1.19
N ILE A 150 11.00 20.51 -1.28
CA ILE A 150 10.72 19.24 -1.95
C ILE A 150 11.09 19.31 -3.45
N GLN A 151 10.70 20.39 -4.14
CA GLN A 151 11.01 20.56 -5.57
C GLN A 151 12.53 20.60 -5.81
N GLU A 152 13.28 21.28 -4.93
CA GLU A 152 14.75 21.36 -4.98
C GLU A 152 15.39 19.98 -4.77
N ILE A 153 14.95 19.22 -3.76
CA ILE A 153 15.42 17.85 -3.52
C ILE A 153 15.19 16.99 -4.75
N LEU A 154 14.00 17.00 -5.34
CA LEU A 154 13.68 16.20 -6.52
C LEU A 154 14.53 16.61 -7.73
N SER A 155 14.71 17.91 -7.96
CA SER A 155 15.55 18.44 -9.04
C SER A 155 17.01 17.99 -8.90
N CYS A 156 17.60 18.19 -7.71
CA CYS A 156 18.97 17.79 -7.43
C CYS A 156 19.15 16.26 -7.46
N SER A 157 18.18 15.50 -6.97
CA SER A 157 18.22 14.04 -7.03
C SER A 157 18.20 13.54 -8.48
N GLN A 158 17.38 14.14 -9.35
CA GLN A 158 17.38 13.81 -10.79
C GLN A 158 18.71 14.15 -11.44
N LYS A 159 19.24 15.36 -11.18
CA LYS A 159 20.50 15.83 -11.76
C LYS A 159 21.70 14.95 -11.39
N HIS A 160 21.70 14.41 -10.17
CA HIS A 160 22.83 13.65 -9.63
C HIS A 160 22.58 12.14 -9.51
N GLY A 161 21.47 11.64 -10.08
CA GLY A 161 21.17 10.20 -10.12
C GLY A 161 20.89 9.57 -8.75
N MET A 162 20.49 10.36 -7.76
CA MET A 162 20.18 9.88 -6.42
C MET A 162 18.74 9.36 -6.36
N GLN A 163 18.53 8.15 -5.84
CA GLN A 163 17.18 7.65 -5.62
C GLN A 163 16.54 8.34 -4.42
N VAL A 164 15.25 8.69 -4.50
CA VAL A 164 14.50 9.27 -3.40
C VAL A 164 13.59 8.23 -2.76
N ARG A 165 13.64 8.09 -1.43
CA ARG A 165 12.64 7.36 -0.64
C ARG A 165 11.86 8.37 0.19
N VAL A 166 10.55 8.41 0.00
CA VAL A 166 9.67 9.32 0.75
C VAL A 166 9.21 8.63 2.02
N ARG A 167 9.44 9.27 3.16
CA ARG A 167 9.02 8.77 4.48
C ARG A 167 7.99 9.71 5.11
N SER A 168 6.96 9.10 5.68
CA SER A 168 5.91 9.78 6.45
C SER A 168 5.96 9.25 7.89
N GLY A 169 5.14 8.27 8.26
CA GLY A 169 5.19 7.63 9.59
C GLY A 169 6.15 6.44 9.73
N GLY A 170 6.79 6.03 8.62
CA GLY A 170 7.79 4.95 8.56
C GLY A 170 7.28 3.53 8.86
N HIS A 171 5.98 3.28 8.63
CA HIS A 171 5.30 1.99 8.83
C HIS A 171 5.41 1.02 7.64
N ASP A 172 6.35 1.22 6.71
CA ASP A 172 6.50 0.27 5.57
C ASP A 172 6.96 -1.10 6.08
N TYR A 173 6.19 -2.15 5.76
CA TYR A 173 6.41 -3.51 6.29
C TYR A 173 7.73 -4.13 5.83
N GLU A 174 8.29 -3.61 4.74
CA GLU A 174 9.54 -4.05 4.14
C GLU A 174 10.61 -2.95 4.19
N GLY A 175 10.38 -1.88 4.97
CA GLY A 175 11.33 -0.79 5.17
C GLY A 175 11.57 0.09 3.94
N LEU A 176 10.76 -0.03 2.88
CA LEU A 176 11.06 0.60 1.58
C LEU A 176 10.97 2.14 1.57
N SER A 177 10.46 2.75 2.65
CA SER A 177 10.49 4.21 2.83
C SER A 177 11.83 4.74 3.36
N TYR A 178 12.72 3.87 3.82
CA TYR A 178 14.00 4.26 4.43
C TYR A 178 15.16 3.31 4.14
N VAL A 179 14.96 2.27 3.34
CA VAL A 179 15.99 1.34 2.85
C VAL A 179 15.96 1.30 1.33
N SER A 180 17.16 1.27 0.72
CA SER A 180 17.36 1.01 -0.70
C SER A 180 18.69 0.28 -0.94
N PRO A 181 18.78 -0.63 -1.92
CA PRO A 181 20.04 -1.26 -2.30
C PRO A 181 20.99 -0.33 -3.09
N VAL A 182 20.51 0.83 -3.55
CA VAL A 182 21.31 1.82 -4.30
C VAL A 182 21.48 3.12 -3.50
N PRO A 183 22.48 3.96 -3.78
CA PRO A 183 22.63 5.27 -3.13
C PRO A 183 21.34 6.09 -3.18
N PHE A 184 20.90 6.56 -2.01
CA PHE A 184 19.59 7.17 -1.88
C PHE A 184 19.54 8.30 -0.84
N VAL A 185 18.52 9.13 -0.98
CA VAL A 185 18.14 10.21 -0.07
C VAL A 185 16.77 9.87 0.53
N ILE A 186 16.61 10.06 1.83
CA ILE A 186 15.29 10.07 2.46
C ILE A 186 14.73 11.49 2.41
N LEU A 187 13.56 11.63 1.80
CA LEU A 187 12.71 12.82 1.94
C LEU A 187 11.70 12.54 3.04
N ASP A 188 11.96 13.06 4.24
CA ASP A 188 11.17 12.81 5.45
C ASP A 188 10.15 13.93 5.68
N MET A 189 8.88 13.60 5.51
CA MET A 189 7.77 14.54 5.58
C MET A 189 7.44 15.01 7.00
N ILE A 190 8.18 14.61 8.04
CA ILE A 190 7.86 14.84 9.45
C ILE A 190 7.46 16.29 9.81
N ASN A 191 8.05 17.29 9.14
CA ASN A 191 7.76 18.71 9.39
C ASN A 191 6.49 19.22 8.68
N LEU A 192 6.02 18.50 7.64
CA LEU A 192 4.81 18.81 6.88
C LEU A 192 3.63 18.01 7.43
N ARG A 193 3.14 18.40 8.60
CA ARG A 193 2.09 17.70 9.35
C ARG A 193 0.92 18.57 9.79
N ASN A 194 0.75 19.75 9.18
CA ASN A 194 -0.38 20.62 9.48
C ASN A 194 -1.72 19.94 9.14
N ILE A 195 -2.71 20.14 10.00
CA ILE A 195 -4.08 19.64 9.85
C ILE A 195 -5.03 20.83 10.03
N SER A 196 -5.92 21.02 9.07
CA SER A 196 -6.96 22.05 9.13
C SER A 196 -8.31 21.40 8.89
N VAL A 197 -9.19 21.50 9.90
CA VAL A 197 -10.53 20.90 9.89
C VAL A 197 -11.57 21.98 9.62
N ASP A 198 -12.43 21.75 8.64
CA ASP A 198 -13.62 22.54 8.36
C ASP A 198 -14.85 21.70 8.76
N VAL A 199 -15.38 22.00 9.96
CA VAL A 199 -16.52 21.28 10.54
C VAL A 199 -17.80 21.56 9.75
N GLU A 200 -18.02 22.81 9.33
CA GLU A 200 -19.23 23.24 8.61
C GLU A 200 -19.39 22.48 7.30
N ASN A 201 -18.29 22.33 6.55
CA ASN A 201 -18.30 21.64 5.27
C ASN A 201 -17.89 20.15 5.37
N SER A 202 -17.56 19.66 6.57
CA SER A 202 -17.15 18.28 6.84
C SER A 202 -15.98 17.81 5.96
N PHE A 203 -14.93 18.64 5.85
CA PHE A 203 -13.67 18.23 5.22
C PHE A 203 -12.47 18.65 6.05
N ALA A 204 -11.32 18.06 5.77
CA ALA A 204 -10.05 18.50 6.34
C ALA A 204 -8.94 18.49 5.30
N TRP A 205 -8.00 19.41 5.42
CA TRP A 205 -6.70 19.33 4.75
C TRP A 205 -5.67 18.75 5.72
N VAL A 206 -4.96 17.71 5.28
CA VAL A 206 -4.03 16.95 6.11
C VAL A 206 -2.71 16.79 5.35
N GLN A 207 -1.63 17.39 5.84
CA GLN A 207 -0.32 17.21 5.23
C GLN A 207 0.23 15.79 5.46
N SER A 208 0.99 15.27 4.50
CA SER A 208 1.39 13.85 4.46
C SER A 208 2.31 13.39 5.58
N GLY A 209 2.96 14.31 6.30
CA GLY A 209 3.77 14.01 7.48
C GLY A 209 2.97 13.77 8.76
N ALA A 210 1.68 14.12 8.75
CA ALA A 210 0.79 13.87 9.87
C ALA A 210 0.56 12.36 10.09
N THR A 211 0.32 11.98 11.34
CA THR A 211 -0.10 10.62 11.71
C THR A 211 -1.61 10.51 11.81
N LEU A 212 -2.12 9.28 11.85
CA LEU A 212 -3.53 9.02 12.11
C LEU A 212 -3.96 9.49 13.50
N GLY A 213 -3.10 9.36 14.51
CA GLY A 213 -3.35 9.85 15.85
C GLY A 213 -3.53 11.36 15.90
N GLU A 214 -2.61 12.12 15.28
CA GLU A 214 -2.74 13.57 15.11
C GLU A 214 -4.04 13.93 14.38
N LEU A 215 -4.38 13.23 13.29
CA LEU A 215 -5.63 13.45 12.56
C LEU A 215 -6.88 13.21 13.43
N TYR A 216 -6.93 12.10 14.14
CA TYR A 216 -8.08 11.76 14.97
C TYR A 216 -8.24 12.73 16.14
N TYR A 217 -7.13 13.15 16.74
CA TYR A 217 -7.11 14.15 17.81
C TYR A 217 -7.71 15.47 17.31
N GLU A 218 -7.20 16.01 16.20
CA GLU A 218 -7.66 17.29 15.64
C GLU A 218 -9.14 17.25 15.22
N ILE A 219 -9.63 16.14 14.67
CA ILE A 219 -11.06 16.01 14.36
C ILE A 219 -11.88 16.03 15.65
N ALA A 220 -11.46 15.29 16.68
CA ALA A 220 -12.20 15.15 17.93
C ALA A 220 -12.25 16.45 18.75
N GLU A 221 -11.18 17.25 18.71
CA GLU A 221 -11.14 18.59 19.32
C GLU A 221 -12.18 19.53 18.69
N GLN A 222 -12.42 19.39 17.38
CA GLN A 222 -13.33 20.27 16.64
C GLN A 222 -14.76 19.74 16.57
N SER A 223 -14.98 18.42 16.65
CA SER A 223 -16.31 17.81 16.62
C SER A 223 -16.36 16.42 17.24
N LYS A 224 -17.37 16.19 18.09
CA LYS A 224 -17.69 14.88 18.68
C LYS A 224 -18.53 13.97 17.77
N THR A 225 -18.95 14.48 16.61
CA THR A 225 -19.88 13.79 15.70
C THR A 225 -19.32 13.60 14.29
N LEU A 226 -18.06 13.98 14.09
CA LEU A 226 -17.30 13.68 12.88
C LEU A 226 -16.18 12.69 13.20
N GLY A 227 -15.87 11.86 12.22
CA GLY A 227 -14.75 10.94 12.25
C GLY A 227 -14.16 10.76 10.85
N PHE A 228 -13.19 9.86 10.73
CA PHE A 228 -12.58 9.54 9.44
C PHE A 228 -12.22 8.05 9.33
N PRO A 229 -12.57 7.36 8.22
CA PRO A 229 -12.37 5.91 8.08
C PRO A 229 -10.93 5.56 7.71
N ALA A 230 -10.03 5.50 8.70
CA ALA A 230 -8.63 5.09 8.50
C ALA A 230 -8.17 4.04 9.53
N GLY A 231 -6.88 3.74 9.57
CA GLY A 231 -6.26 2.68 10.38
C GLY A 231 -6.34 2.89 11.90
N LEU A 232 -6.02 1.81 12.63
CA LEU A 232 -6.15 1.77 14.09
C LEU A 232 -4.88 2.22 14.83
N CYS A 233 -3.70 2.04 14.23
CA CYS A 233 -2.44 2.38 14.89
C CYS A 233 -2.17 3.89 14.77
N PRO A 234 -2.10 4.64 15.89
CA PRO A 234 -2.01 6.10 15.85
C PRO A 234 -0.79 6.63 15.10
N THR A 235 0.36 5.97 15.19
CA THR A 235 1.62 6.48 14.63
C THR A 235 1.80 6.22 13.13
N ILE A 236 0.82 5.60 12.47
CA ILE A 236 0.84 5.44 11.01
C ILE A 236 0.72 6.82 10.36
N GLY A 237 1.62 7.11 9.42
CA GLY A 237 1.59 8.37 8.67
C GLY A 237 0.58 8.34 7.52
N VAL A 238 -0.18 9.43 7.35
CA VAL A 238 -1.29 9.51 6.38
C VAL A 238 -0.81 9.39 4.93
N GLY A 239 0.39 9.87 4.61
CA GLY A 239 0.94 9.84 3.24
C GLY A 239 1.03 8.42 2.67
N GLY A 240 1.64 7.50 3.42
CA GLY A 240 1.70 6.09 3.04
C GLY A 240 0.34 5.40 3.16
N HIS A 241 -0.37 5.68 4.25
CA HIS A 241 -1.63 4.99 4.56
C HIS A 241 -2.72 5.23 3.51
N PHE A 242 -3.02 6.49 3.20
CA PHE A 242 -4.08 6.85 2.26
C PHE A 242 -3.68 6.44 0.84
N SER A 243 -2.40 6.56 0.50
CA SER A 243 -1.97 6.23 -0.87
C SER A 243 -2.00 4.74 -1.19
N GLY A 244 -2.04 3.86 -0.19
CA GLY A 244 -2.28 2.43 -0.35
C GLY A 244 -3.71 1.98 -0.03
N GLY A 245 -4.65 2.90 0.22
CA GLY A 245 -6.04 2.62 0.57
C GLY A 245 -6.38 3.08 1.99
N GLY A 246 -5.97 2.30 2.98
CA GLY A 246 -6.18 2.58 4.41
C GLY A 246 -7.53 2.12 4.91
N TYR A 247 -7.57 1.15 5.82
CA TYR A 247 -8.80 0.57 6.37
C TYR A 247 -8.78 0.60 7.89
N GLY A 248 -9.95 0.64 8.52
CA GLY A 248 -10.13 0.49 9.97
C GLY A 248 -11.55 0.08 10.36
N THR A 249 -11.97 0.39 11.58
CA THR A 249 -13.20 -0.17 12.20
C THR A 249 -14.49 0.27 11.55
N ILE A 250 -14.52 1.41 10.85
CA ILE A 250 -15.72 1.93 10.18
C ILE A 250 -15.70 1.67 8.66
N LEU A 251 -14.85 0.75 8.17
CA LEU A 251 -14.74 0.44 6.73
C LEU A 251 -16.04 -0.11 6.12
N ARG A 252 -16.82 -0.86 6.91
CA ARG A 252 -18.09 -1.45 6.43
C ARG A 252 -19.19 -0.40 6.25
N LYS A 253 -19.08 0.77 6.88
CA LYS A 253 -20.01 1.89 6.71
C LYS A 253 -19.54 2.89 5.65
N TYR A 254 -18.24 3.20 5.63
CA TYR A 254 -17.71 4.33 4.87
C TYR A 254 -16.63 3.99 3.83
N GLY A 255 -16.19 2.73 3.74
CA GLY A 255 -15.11 2.32 2.85
C GLY A 255 -13.73 2.65 3.41
N LEU A 256 -12.75 2.80 2.53
CA LEU A 256 -11.36 3.10 2.87
C LEU A 256 -11.13 4.60 3.10
N ALA A 257 -9.98 4.95 3.68
CA ALA A 257 -9.53 6.34 3.77
C ALA A 257 -9.43 6.95 2.37
N ALA A 258 -8.84 6.22 1.42
CA ALA A 258 -8.72 6.61 0.02
C ALA A 258 -10.06 6.80 -0.71
N ASP A 259 -11.12 6.08 -0.31
CA ASP A 259 -12.47 6.27 -0.87
C ASP A 259 -13.06 7.63 -0.45
N ASN A 260 -12.55 8.22 0.63
CA ASN A 260 -13.02 9.47 1.21
C ASN A 260 -12.06 10.66 0.95
N VAL A 261 -11.08 10.49 0.05
CA VAL A 261 -10.23 11.59 -0.44
C VAL A 261 -10.93 12.29 -1.60
N ILE A 262 -11.05 13.63 -1.50
CA ILE A 262 -11.74 14.48 -2.49
C ILE A 262 -10.80 15.38 -3.30
N ASP A 263 -9.61 15.67 -2.78
CA ASP A 263 -8.52 16.40 -3.45
C ASP A 263 -7.16 15.99 -2.86
N ALA A 264 -6.05 16.37 -3.49
CA ALA A 264 -4.70 16.16 -2.99
C ALA A 264 -3.73 17.17 -3.61
N HIS A 265 -2.66 17.50 -2.88
CA HIS A 265 -1.51 18.19 -3.41
C HIS A 265 -0.37 17.19 -3.66
N LEU A 266 0.20 17.20 -4.86
CA LEU A 266 1.28 16.29 -5.27
C LEU A 266 2.37 17.06 -6.03
N ILE A 267 3.63 16.67 -5.82
CA ILE A 267 4.75 17.11 -6.65
C ILE A 267 5.14 15.96 -7.57
N ASP A 268 5.09 16.21 -8.88
CA ASP A 268 5.38 15.21 -9.91
C ASP A 268 6.87 15.13 -10.26
N VAL A 269 7.23 14.29 -11.24
CA VAL A 269 8.64 14.10 -11.65
C VAL A 269 9.24 15.36 -12.27
N LYS A 270 8.41 16.28 -12.77
CA LYS A 270 8.87 17.56 -13.32
C LYS A 270 8.98 18.64 -12.25
N GLY A 271 8.76 18.30 -10.99
CA GLY A 271 8.74 19.25 -9.88
C GLY A 271 7.53 20.18 -9.89
N ARG A 272 6.44 19.86 -10.61
CA ARG A 272 5.23 20.70 -10.62
C ARG A 272 4.38 20.40 -9.40
N PHE A 273 3.89 21.44 -8.72
CA PHE A 273 2.92 21.31 -7.64
C PHE A 273 1.51 21.26 -8.21
N LEU A 274 0.81 20.14 -7.99
CA LEU A 274 -0.46 19.83 -8.63
C LEU A 274 -1.53 19.57 -7.57
N ASP A 275 -2.68 20.22 -7.73
CA ASP A 275 -3.96 19.83 -7.12
C ASP A 275 -4.68 18.77 -7.98
N ARG A 276 -5.85 18.28 -7.56
CA ARG A 276 -6.65 17.31 -8.33
C ARG A 276 -6.92 17.80 -9.76
N LYS A 277 -7.29 19.07 -9.91
CA LYS A 277 -7.66 19.65 -11.20
C LYS A 277 -6.47 19.62 -12.17
N SER A 278 -5.30 20.06 -11.72
CA SER A 278 -4.09 20.16 -12.54
C SER A 278 -3.37 18.83 -12.74
N MET A 279 -3.49 17.86 -11.81
CA MET A 279 -2.96 16.51 -12.03
C MET A 279 -3.86 15.65 -12.93
N GLY A 280 -5.16 15.99 -13.00
CA GLY A 280 -6.17 15.24 -13.73
C GLY A 280 -6.60 13.94 -13.04
N GLU A 281 -7.75 13.43 -13.45
CA GLU A 281 -8.42 12.30 -12.77
C GLU A 281 -7.63 10.99 -12.81
N ASN A 282 -6.75 10.80 -13.80
CA ASN A 282 -5.94 9.58 -13.91
C ASN A 282 -4.87 9.49 -12.82
N LEU A 283 -4.13 10.58 -12.56
CA LEU A 283 -3.15 10.61 -11.47
C LEU A 283 -3.86 10.63 -10.12
N PHE A 284 -4.94 11.42 -10.00
CA PHE A 284 -5.75 11.47 -8.78
C PHE A 284 -6.37 10.10 -8.43
N TRP A 285 -6.78 9.32 -9.42
CA TRP A 285 -7.19 7.93 -9.22
C TRP A 285 -6.00 7.08 -8.74
N ALA A 286 -4.84 7.15 -9.40
CA ALA A 286 -3.69 6.29 -9.09
C ALA A 286 -3.13 6.48 -7.68
N ILE A 287 -3.10 7.72 -7.17
CA ILE A 287 -2.58 7.99 -5.83
C ILE A 287 -3.51 7.52 -4.72
N ARG A 288 -4.81 7.28 -4.99
CA ARG A 288 -5.79 6.84 -3.99
C ARG A 288 -5.85 5.31 -3.85
N GLY A 289 -4.71 4.66 -3.73
CA GLY A 289 -4.63 3.21 -3.52
C GLY A 289 -3.49 2.51 -4.26
N GLY A 290 -2.88 3.16 -5.26
CA GLY A 290 -1.80 2.58 -6.08
C GLY A 290 -0.42 2.59 -5.45
N GLY A 291 -0.28 3.12 -4.22
CA GLY A 291 0.99 3.33 -3.54
C GLY A 291 1.71 4.59 -4.03
N GLY A 292 1.69 5.65 -3.23
CA GLY A 292 2.16 6.99 -3.62
C GLY A 292 3.61 7.04 -4.09
N ALA A 293 4.45 6.15 -3.54
CA ALA A 293 5.87 6.03 -3.90
C ALA A 293 6.13 5.69 -5.38
N SER A 294 5.12 5.31 -6.16
CA SER A 294 5.25 5.07 -7.61
C SER A 294 4.95 6.31 -8.47
N PHE A 295 4.36 7.38 -7.90
CA PHE A 295 3.70 8.42 -8.69
C PHE A 295 4.15 9.85 -8.39
N GLY A 296 4.77 10.09 -7.25
CA GLY A 296 5.24 11.44 -6.87
C GLY A 296 5.39 11.61 -5.36
N VAL A 297 5.60 12.85 -4.94
CA VAL A 297 5.59 13.23 -3.52
C VAL A 297 4.24 13.85 -3.20
N ILE A 298 3.39 13.12 -2.47
CA ILE A 298 2.10 13.64 -2.03
C ILE A 298 2.37 14.55 -0.83
N VAL A 299 2.02 15.82 -0.95
CA VAL A 299 2.24 16.85 0.07
C VAL A 299 1.08 16.91 1.06
N ALA A 300 -0.16 16.85 0.58
CA ALA A 300 -1.35 16.93 1.42
C ALA A 300 -2.56 16.24 0.78
N TRP A 301 -3.52 15.87 1.62
CA TRP A 301 -4.80 15.29 1.23
C TRP A 301 -5.94 16.19 1.67
N LYS A 302 -6.93 16.39 0.81
CA LYS A 302 -8.24 16.89 1.21
C LYS A 302 -9.18 15.72 1.40
N ILE A 303 -9.63 15.52 2.62
CA ILE A 303 -10.46 14.38 3.01
C ILE A 303 -11.87 14.84 3.36
N LYS A 304 -12.87 14.01 3.05
CA LYS A 304 -14.24 14.17 3.53
C LYS A 304 -14.39 13.47 4.86
N LEU A 305 -14.80 14.21 5.88
CA LEU A 305 -15.14 13.69 7.19
C LEU A 305 -16.51 13.01 7.13
N VAL A 306 -16.70 12.00 7.98
CA VAL A 306 -17.92 11.18 8.00
C VAL A 306 -18.65 11.34 9.32
N PRO A 307 -20.00 11.31 9.33
CA PRO A 307 -20.75 11.40 10.57
C PRO A 307 -20.52 10.16 11.43
N VAL A 308 -20.34 10.35 12.73
CA VAL A 308 -20.33 9.30 13.74
C VAL A 308 -21.28 9.71 14.87
N PRO A 309 -22.01 8.75 15.48
CA PRO A 309 -22.86 9.09 16.61
C PRO A 309 -21.98 9.55 17.79
N SER A 310 -22.54 10.42 18.64
CA SER A 310 -21.85 10.87 19.86
C SER A 310 -21.53 9.72 20.83
N THR A 311 -22.30 8.64 20.73
CA THR A 311 -22.14 7.41 21.51
C THR A 311 -22.02 6.22 20.56
N VAL A 312 -20.94 5.46 20.70
CA VAL A 312 -20.68 4.17 20.06
C VAL A 312 -20.57 3.09 21.13
N THR A 313 -20.71 1.83 20.75
CA THR A 313 -20.53 0.68 21.64
C THR A 313 -19.35 -0.16 21.17
N VAL A 314 -18.46 -0.55 22.08
CA VAL A 314 -17.39 -1.52 21.82
C VAL A 314 -17.55 -2.74 22.73
N PHE A 315 -17.02 -3.88 22.28
CA PHE A 315 -16.82 -5.06 23.13
C PHE A 315 -15.60 -5.85 22.67
N THR A 316 -15.05 -6.66 23.57
CA THR A 316 -14.09 -7.72 23.22
C THR A 316 -14.46 -8.97 24.00
N VAL A 317 -14.88 -10.01 23.28
CA VAL A 317 -15.19 -11.32 23.84
C VAL A 317 -14.08 -12.29 23.47
N ASN A 318 -13.42 -12.87 24.47
CA ASN A 318 -12.35 -13.84 24.27
C ASN A 318 -12.90 -15.27 24.38
N LYS A 319 -12.54 -16.13 23.42
CA LYS A 319 -12.84 -17.57 23.44
C LYS A 319 -11.56 -18.35 23.21
N ASN A 320 -11.21 -19.24 24.12
CA ASN A 320 -10.14 -20.21 23.90
C ASN A 320 -10.66 -21.43 23.13
N LEU A 321 -9.77 -22.27 22.59
CA LEU A 321 -10.17 -23.47 21.84
C LEU A 321 -11.08 -24.40 22.67
N GLU A 322 -10.83 -24.52 23.98
CA GLU A 322 -11.62 -25.33 24.90
C GLU A 322 -13.05 -24.77 25.12
N GLN A 323 -13.27 -23.50 24.75
CA GLN A 323 -14.55 -22.81 24.81
C GLN A 323 -15.25 -22.75 23.43
N ASN A 324 -14.99 -23.75 22.57
CA ASN A 324 -15.53 -23.86 21.21
C ASN A 324 -15.12 -22.72 20.26
N ALA A 325 -13.97 -22.07 20.47
CA ALA A 325 -13.53 -20.96 19.59
C ALA A 325 -13.47 -21.34 18.10
N THR A 326 -13.07 -22.59 17.75
CA THR A 326 -13.08 -23.07 16.36
C THR A 326 -14.47 -22.97 15.72
N LYS A 327 -15.52 -23.44 16.43
CA LYS A 327 -16.89 -23.42 15.92
C LYS A 327 -17.47 -22.02 15.85
N ILE A 328 -17.19 -21.19 16.86
CA ILE A 328 -17.62 -19.79 16.90
C ILE A 328 -16.96 -19.00 15.76
N LEU A 329 -15.66 -19.18 15.54
CA LEU A 329 -14.95 -18.59 14.41
C LEU A 329 -15.49 -19.13 13.08
N HIS A 330 -15.73 -20.43 12.97
CA HIS A 330 -16.30 -21.03 11.77
C HIS A 330 -17.66 -20.38 11.44
N ARG A 331 -18.54 -20.21 12.43
CA ARG A 331 -19.81 -19.51 12.29
C ARG A 331 -19.64 -18.05 11.90
N TRP A 332 -18.71 -17.33 12.55
CA TRP A 332 -18.40 -15.93 12.24
C TRP A 332 -18.13 -15.71 10.74
N GLN A 333 -17.41 -16.63 10.08
CA GLN A 333 -17.11 -16.52 8.65
C GLN A 333 -18.36 -16.47 7.75
N TYR A 334 -19.51 -16.99 8.19
CA TYR A 334 -20.75 -16.97 7.40
C TYR A 334 -21.56 -15.69 7.58
N VAL A 335 -21.31 -14.92 8.64
CA VAL A 335 -22.10 -13.74 9.02
C VAL A 335 -21.29 -12.44 9.03
N ALA A 336 -19.96 -12.54 9.07
CA ALA A 336 -19.02 -11.41 9.19
C ALA A 336 -19.22 -10.30 8.15
N ASP A 337 -19.44 -10.66 6.90
CA ASP A 337 -19.65 -9.71 5.80
C ASP A 337 -21.10 -9.22 5.71
N LYS A 338 -22.03 -9.88 6.41
CA LYS A 338 -23.48 -9.65 6.34
C LYS A 338 -24.04 -8.89 7.54
N PHE A 339 -23.24 -8.63 8.56
CA PHE A 339 -23.65 -7.78 9.68
C PHE A 339 -24.19 -6.43 9.19
N ASP A 340 -25.03 -5.79 10.00
CA ASP A 340 -25.43 -4.39 9.79
C ASP A 340 -24.19 -3.52 9.50
N LYS A 341 -24.28 -2.54 8.60
CA LYS A 341 -23.14 -1.69 8.20
C LYS A 341 -22.52 -0.93 9.37
N ASP A 342 -23.31 -0.70 10.42
CA ASP A 342 -22.89 -0.03 11.65
C ASP A 342 -22.10 -0.95 12.59
N LEU A 343 -22.12 -2.27 12.35
CA LEU A 343 -21.43 -3.28 13.15
C LEU A 343 -20.16 -3.78 12.46
N PHE A 344 -19.05 -3.70 13.19
CA PHE A 344 -17.76 -4.25 12.81
C PHE A 344 -17.29 -5.21 13.89
N ILE A 345 -17.03 -6.47 13.54
CA ILE A 345 -16.47 -7.48 14.47
C ILE A 345 -15.26 -8.13 13.83
N ARG A 346 -14.07 -7.77 14.32
CA ARG A 346 -12.78 -8.35 13.93
C ARG A 346 -12.40 -9.50 14.85
N VAL A 347 -11.72 -10.52 14.32
CA VAL A 347 -11.16 -11.60 15.15
C VAL A 347 -9.65 -11.51 15.17
N GLY A 348 -9.06 -11.41 16.36
CA GLY A 348 -7.63 -11.61 16.60
C GLY A 348 -7.37 -13.02 17.12
N LEU A 349 -6.46 -13.75 16.49
CA LEU A 349 -6.03 -15.09 16.89
C LEU A 349 -4.59 -15.03 17.39
N THR A 350 -4.37 -15.40 18.64
CA THR A 350 -3.04 -15.39 19.28
C THR A 350 -2.83 -16.65 20.12
N GLY A 351 -1.56 -17.04 20.32
CA GLY A 351 -1.23 -18.04 21.34
C GLY A 351 -1.58 -17.53 22.74
N ALA A 352 -2.07 -18.41 23.60
CA ALA A 352 -2.43 -18.11 24.99
C ALA A 352 -2.12 -19.28 25.92
N ASN A 353 -2.08 -19.02 27.23
CA ASN A 353 -2.05 -20.09 28.22
C ASN A 353 -3.46 -20.65 28.38
N SER A 354 -3.57 -21.98 28.39
CA SER A 354 -4.85 -22.65 28.62
C SER A 354 -5.24 -22.59 30.10
N SER A 355 -6.48 -22.94 30.42
CA SER A 355 -6.93 -23.12 31.81
C SER A 355 -6.30 -24.35 32.48
N GLN A 356 -5.69 -25.26 31.72
CA GLN A 356 -4.91 -26.37 32.24
C GLN A 356 -3.46 -25.93 32.43
N GLU A 357 -2.95 -26.11 33.65
CA GLU A 357 -1.59 -25.71 34.03
C GLU A 357 -0.54 -26.29 33.07
N GLY A 358 0.37 -25.44 32.61
CA GLY A 358 1.46 -25.82 31.71
C GLY A 358 1.08 -26.06 30.24
N LYS A 359 -0.21 -25.99 29.86
CA LYS A 359 -0.64 -26.18 28.46
C LYS A 359 -0.92 -24.86 27.76
N LYS A 360 -0.51 -24.77 26.49
CA LYS A 360 -0.84 -23.66 25.58
C LYS A 360 -2.15 -23.94 24.84
N THR A 361 -2.84 -22.89 24.46
CA THR A 361 -4.04 -22.90 23.62
C THR A 361 -3.98 -21.76 22.61
N VAL A 362 -4.98 -21.66 21.73
CA VAL A 362 -5.19 -20.48 20.88
C VAL A 362 -6.42 -19.73 21.37
N GLN A 363 -6.30 -18.42 21.50
CA GLN A 363 -7.39 -17.53 21.86
C GLN A 363 -7.89 -16.79 20.63
N ALA A 364 -9.22 -16.76 20.46
CA ALA A 364 -9.92 -15.90 19.53
C ALA A 364 -10.55 -14.72 20.28
N ALA A 365 -10.04 -13.51 20.01
CA ALA A 365 -10.57 -12.26 20.53
C ALA A 365 -11.50 -11.60 19.50
N PHE A 366 -12.81 -11.61 19.78
CA PHE A 366 -13.83 -10.96 18.96
C PHE A 366 -13.99 -9.51 19.40
N ASN A 367 -13.31 -8.61 18.68
CA ASN A 367 -13.17 -7.21 19.02
C ASN A 367 -14.02 -6.33 18.09
N SER A 368 -14.89 -5.51 18.67
CA SER A 368 -16.02 -4.90 17.96
C SER A 368 -16.15 -3.39 18.14
N LEU A 369 -16.66 -2.74 17.09
CA LEU A 369 -17.21 -1.40 17.11
C LEU A 369 -18.62 -1.44 16.52
N TYR A 370 -19.59 -0.89 17.25
CA TYR A 370 -20.93 -0.62 16.78
C TYR A 370 -21.21 0.88 16.82
N LEU A 371 -21.65 1.45 15.70
CA LEU A 371 -22.01 2.86 15.57
C LEU A 371 -23.43 3.12 16.10
N GLY A 372 -23.64 2.83 17.38
CA GLY A 372 -24.87 3.05 18.11
C GLY A 372 -24.76 2.59 19.56
N GLY A 373 -25.88 2.68 20.30
CA GLY A 373 -25.96 2.25 21.69
C GLY A 373 -26.16 0.74 21.86
N LYS A 374 -25.80 0.24 23.04
CA LYS A 374 -25.81 -1.20 23.35
C LYS A 374 -27.21 -1.81 23.30
N ASP A 375 -28.24 -1.02 23.58
CA ASP A 375 -29.65 -1.46 23.55
C ASP A 375 -30.10 -1.91 22.16
N LYS A 376 -29.49 -1.38 21.10
CA LYS A 376 -29.71 -1.84 19.71
C LYS A 376 -28.73 -2.95 19.31
N LEU A 377 -27.52 -2.92 19.86
CA LEU A 377 -26.49 -3.92 19.57
C LEU A 377 -26.89 -5.32 20.08
N LEU A 378 -27.40 -5.42 21.31
CA LEU A 378 -27.69 -6.71 21.94
C LEU A 378 -28.76 -7.52 21.17
N PRO A 379 -29.92 -6.96 20.79
CA PRO A 379 -30.88 -7.66 19.93
C PRO A 379 -30.30 -8.05 18.57
N LEU A 380 -29.52 -7.15 17.95
CA LEU A 380 -28.87 -7.41 16.67
C LEU A 380 -27.90 -8.60 16.76
N MET A 381 -27.15 -8.70 17.85
CA MET A 381 -26.22 -9.82 18.09
C MET A 381 -26.98 -11.12 18.38
N GLN A 382 -28.10 -11.05 19.11
CA GLN A 382 -28.93 -12.22 19.37
C GLN A 382 -29.55 -12.80 18.08
N GLU A 383 -29.87 -11.94 17.11
CA GLU A 383 -30.40 -12.35 15.81
C GLU A 383 -29.29 -12.87 14.87
N SER A 384 -28.18 -12.12 14.77
CA SER A 384 -27.19 -12.34 13.70
C SER A 384 -26.03 -13.25 14.11
N PHE A 385 -25.65 -13.28 15.40
CA PHE A 385 -24.52 -14.07 15.89
C PHE A 385 -24.66 -14.45 17.38
N PRO A 386 -25.75 -15.15 17.78
CA PRO A 386 -25.99 -15.54 19.17
C PRO A 386 -24.92 -16.49 19.72
N GLU A 387 -24.22 -17.23 18.87
CA GLU A 387 -23.19 -18.21 19.26
C GLU A 387 -21.97 -17.56 19.94
N LEU A 388 -21.76 -16.24 19.77
CA LEU A 388 -20.72 -15.52 20.51
C LEU A 388 -21.05 -15.43 22.01
N GLY A 389 -22.34 -15.37 22.36
CA GLY A 389 -22.83 -15.23 23.73
C GLY A 389 -22.51 -13.86 24.33
N LEU A 390 -22.66 -12.78 23.54
CA LEU A 390 -22.45 -11.41 24.01
C LEU A 390 -23.51 -11.03 25.05
N VAL A 391 -23.08 -10.49 26.19
CA VAL A 391 -23.97 -9.94 27.22
C VAL A 391 -23.78 -8.43 27.41
N SER A 392 -24.69 -7.78 28.13
CA SER A 392 -24.66 -6.33 28.35
C SER A 392 -23.39 -5.89 29.08
N GLU A 393 -22.86 -6.73 29.97
CA GLU A 393 -21.67 -6.47 30.80
C GLU A 393 -20.39 -6.43 29.97
N ASP A 394 -20.36 -7.08 28.80
CA ASP A 394 -19.24 -7.04 27.87
C ASP A 394 -19.16 -5.70 27.09
N CYS A 395 -20.28 -4.97 27.04
CA CYS A 395 -20.44 -3.78 26.21
C CYS A 395 -20.02 -2.51 26.95
N LYS A 396 -19.22 -1.68 26.29
CA LYS A 396 -18.81 -0.36 26.78
C LYS A 396 -19.26 0.72 25.81
N GLU A 397 -20.10 1.63 26.28
CA GLU A 397 -20.48 2.82 25.52
C GLU A 397 -19.47 3.95 25.74
N MET A 398 -19.09 4.62 24.67
CA MET A 398 -18.08 5.68 24.68
C MET A 398 -18.23 6.58 23.45
N SER A 399 -17.44 7.66 23.36
CA SER A 399 -17.34 8.44 22.13
C SER A 399 -16.53 7.70 21.04
N TRP A 400 -16.71 8.09 19.78
CA TRP A 400 -15.93 7.49 18.69
C TRP A 400 -14.41 7.62 18.89
N ILE A 401 -13.91 8.77 19.36
CA ILE A 401 -12.48 8.96 19.60
C ILE A 401 -11.94 8.07 20.74
N GLN A 402 -12.74 7.84 21.78
CA GLN A 402 -12.37 6.88 22.83
C GLN A 402 -12.33 5.44 22.28
N SER A 403 -13.15 5.11 21.28
CA SER A 403 -13.04 3.82 20.61
C SER A 403 -11.71 3.66 19.87
N ILE A 404 -11.14 4.73 19.31
CA ILE A 404 -9.79 4.68 18.71
C ILE A 404 -8.75 4.29 19.77
N LEU A 405 -8.81 4.89 20.96
CA LEU A 405 -7.92 4.52 22.07
C LEU A 405 -8.09 3.06 22.48
N TYR A 406 -9.35 2.60 22.57
CA TYR A 406 -9.68 1.22 22.89
C TYR A 406 -9.06 0.23 21.88
N PHE A 407 -9.18 0.49 20.58
CA PHE A 407 -8.60 -0.35 19.53
C PHE A 407 -7.07 -0.26 19.43
N ALA A 408 -6.49 0.86 19.85
CA ALA A 408 -5.04 1.05 19.95
C ALA A 408 -4.44 0.37 21.20
N GLY A 409 -5.27 -0.21 22.08
CA GLY A 409 -4.83 -0.93 23.27
C GLY A 409 -4.47 -0.03 24.46
N PHE A 410 -4.88 1.24 24.44
CA PHE A 410 -4.66 2.13 25.58
C PHE A 410 -5.62 1.80 26.74
N PRO A 411 -5.17 2.02 28.00
CA PRO A 411 -6.03 1.91 29.17
C PRO A 411 -7.31 2.76 29.06
N SER A 412 -8.39 2.29 29.69
CA SER A 412 -9.63 3.06 29.79
C SER A 412 -9.39 4.35 30.57
N GLY A 413 -9.87 5.49 30.05
CA GLY A 413 -9.71 6.80 30.69
C GLY A 413 -8.37 7.51 30.41
N GLN A 414 -7.50 6.94 29.58
CA GLN A 414 -6.29 7.60 29.08
C GLN A 414 -6.65 8.94 28.39
N SER A 415 -5.81 9.98 28.59
CA SER A 415 -5.95 11.25 27.86
C SER A 415 -5.84 11.04 26.34
N LEU A 416 -6.58 11.83 25.56
CA LEU A 416 -6.48 11.85 24.11
C LEU A 416 -5.08 12.27 23.62
N ASP A 417 -4.30 13.00 24.44
CA ASP A 417 -2.95 13.47 24.09
C ASP A 417 -2.00 12.32 23.74
N VAL A 418 -2.29 11.10 24.18
CA VAL A 418 -1.51 9.91 23.79
C VAL A 418 -1.54 9.67 22.28
N LEU A 419 -2.58 10.14 21.57
CA LEU A 419 -2.68 10.08 20.11
C LEU A 419 -1.67 11.00 19.41
N LEU A 420 -1.21 12.05 20.09
CA LEU A 420 -0.15 12.95 19.61
C LEU A 420 1.24 12.33 19.79
N ASN A 421 1.37 11.25 20.56
CA ASN A 421 2.65 10.58 20.77
C ASN A 421 3.06 9.80 19.51
N ARG A 422 4.21 10.19 18.93
CA ARG A 422 4.80 9.52 17.77
C ARG A 422 5.79 8.42 18.16
N THR A 423 6.09 8.24 19.43
CA THR A 423 7.01 7.20 19.92
C THR A 423 6.24 5.90 20.19
N LEU A 424 6.83 4.76 19.83
CA LEU A 424 6.31 3.43 20.13
C LEU A 424 7.43 2.51 20.57
N THR A 425 7.12 1.54 21.41
CA THR A 425 7.92 0.33 21.54
C THR A 425 7.87 -0.40 20.19
N ILE A 426 9.03 -0.57 19.57
CA ILE A 426 9.17 -1.22 18.27
C ILE A 426 9.70 -2.63 18.45
N ILE A 427 9.10 -3.59 17.78
CA ILE A 427 9.48 -5.01 17.79
C ILE A 427 9.61 -5.43 16.32
N SER A 428 10.62 -6.23 16.00
CA SER A 428 10.80 -6.74 14.64
C SER A 428 9.60 -7.59 14.24
N TYR A 429 9.19 -7.49 12.98
CA TYR A 429 8.12 -8.34 12.47
C TYR A 429 8.25 -8.66 10.99
N LYS A 430 7.57 -9.74 10.59
CA LYS A 430 7.22 -10.06 9.21
C LYS A 430 5.73 -10.25 9.15
N ALA A 431 5.11 -9.69 8.13
CA ALA A 431 3.69 -9.83 7.90
C ALA A 431 3.38 -10.22 6.45
N LYS A 432 2.19 -10.78 6.25
CA LYS A 432 1.61 -11.18 4.97
C LYS A 432 0.11 -10.92 4.99
N SER A 433 -0.55 -10.96 3.84
CA SER A 433 -2.00 -10.81 3.77
C SER A 433 -2.67 -11.69 2.74
N ASP A 434 -3.93 -12.02 3.00
CA ASP A 434 -4.82 -12.74 2.10
C ASP A 434 -6.24 -12.19 2.19
N TYR A 435 -7.04 -12.52 1.19
CA TYR A 435 -8.49 -12.33 1.21
C TYR A 435 -9.21 -13.68 1.14
N VAL A 436 -10.26 -13.82 1.92
CA VAL A 436 -11.09 -15.03 1.98
C VAL A 436 -12.41 -14.76 1.27
N LYS A 437 -12.76 -15.63 0.32
CA LYS A 437 -13.99 -15.56 -0.48
C LYS A 437 -15.01 -16.64 -0.15
N ASN A 438 -14.56 -17.73 0.47
CA ASN A 438 -15.40 -18.82 0.94
C ASN A 438 -14.96 -19.18 2.36
N PRO A 439 -15.87 -19.51 3.28
CA PRO A 439 -15.51 -19.93 4.63
C PRO A 439 -14.49 -21.09 4.62
N ILE A 440 -13.44 -20.94 5.41
CA ILE A 440 -12.42 -21.95 5.67
C ILE A 440 -13.05 -23.05 6.53
N PRO A 441 -12.96 -24.33 6.13
CA PRO A 441 -13.54 -25.43 6.89
C PRO A 441 -12.88 -25.57 8.26
N GLU A 442 -13.57 -26.19 9.22
CA GLU A 442 -13.03 -26.39 10.58
C GLU A 442 -11.67 -27.10 10.57
N SER A 443 -11.47 -28.11 9.71
CA SER A 443 -10.17 -28.78 9.54
C SER A 443 -9.06 -27.86 9.02
N GLY A 444 -9.42 -26.84 8.23
CA GLY A 444 -8.52 -25.78 7.79
C GLY A 444 -8.13 -24.84 8.94
N LEU A 445 -9.07 -24.52 9.83
CA LEU A 445 -8.80 -23.75 11.05
C LEU A 445 -7.94 -24.57 12.03
N GLU A 446 -8.20 -25.86 12.17
CA GLU A 446 -7.44 -26.76 13.04
C GLU A 446 -5.96 -26.88 12.65
N GLY A 447 -5.66 -26.88 11.36
CA GLY A 447 -4.27 -26.85 10.91
C GLY A 447 -3.57 -25.50 11.14
N ILE A 448 -4.31 -24.40 11.31
CA ILE A 448 -3.74 -23.14 11.82
C ILE A 448 -3.31 -23.33 13.27
N TRP A 449 -4.16 -23.92 14.12
CA TRP A 449 -3.86 -24.13 15.54
C TRP A 449 -2.57 -24.91 15.75
N GLN A 450 -2.33 -25.96 14.97
CA GLN A 450 -1.09 -26.75 15.05
C GLN A 450 0.16 -25.89 14.84
N ARG A 451 0.11 -24.89 13.96
CA ARG A 451 1.23 -23.98 13.68
C ARG A 451 1.46 -22.97 14.79
N PHE A 452 0.40 -22.58 15.53
CA PHE A 452 0.51 -21.70 16.70
C PHE A 452 1.18 -22.38 17.90
N TYR A 453 1.29 -23.71 17.90
CA TYR A 453 2.04 -24.45 18.93
C TYR A 453 3.54 -24.55 18.63
N GLU A 454 3.99 -24.18 17.43
CA GLU A 454 5.41 -24.11 17.08
C GLU A 454 6.12 -23.01 17.89
N LYS A 455 7.40 -23.21 18.20
CA LYS A 455 8.18 -22.30 19.07
C LYS A 455 8.28 -20.88 18.49
N GLU A 456 8.33 -20.74 17.17
CA GLU A 456 8.46 -19.46 16.47
C GLU A 456 7.17 -18.64 16.51
N ALA A 457 6.04 -19.26 16.88
CA ALA A 457 4.71 -18.67 16.86
C ALA A 457 4.32 -17.96 18.17
N VAL A 458 5.21 -17.91 19.17
CA VAL A 458 4.93 -17.36 20.51
C VAL A 458 4.31 -15.96 20.44
N SER A 459 4.85 -15.11 19.57
CA SER A 459 4.35 -13.75 19.33
C SER A 459 3.75 -13.62 17.93
N ALA A 460 3.07 -14.66 17.45
CA ALA A 460 2.32 -14.62 16.20
C ALA A 460 0.87 -14.20 16.42
N ALA A 461 0.31 -13.52 15.43
CA ALA A 461 -1.09 -13.15 15.39
C ALA A 461 -1.68 -13.30 13.99
N LEU A 462 -2.96 -13.71 13.94
CA LEU A 462 -3.78 -13.68 12.74
C LEU A 462 -4.94 -12.72 12.98
N ILE A 463 -5.10 -11.73 12.12
CA ILE A 463 -6.12 -10.69 12.27
C ILE A 463 -7.10 -10.78 11.10
N LEU A 464 -8.34 -11.16 11.40
CA LEU A 464 -9.42 -11.37 10.43
C LEU A 464 -10.36 -10.17 10.47
N THR A 465 -10.31 -9.33 9.43
CA THR A 465 -11.07 -8.08 9.33
C THR A 465 -12.26 -8.26 8.39
N PRO A 466 -13.52 -8.12 8.87
CA PRO A 466 -14.71 -8.34 8.06
C PRO A 466 -14.82 -7.30 6.93
N TYR A 467 -15.24 -7.78 5.75
CA TYR A 467 -15.58 -6.97 4.59
C TYR A 467 -17.11 -6.90 4.48
N GLY A 468 -17.70 -6.83 3.29
CA GLY A 468 -19.12 -6.58 3.13
C GLY A 468 -19.50 -5.11 3.34
N GLY A 469 -20.81 -4.87 3.50
CA GLY A 469 -21.34 -3.51 3.63
C GLY A 469 -20.88 -2.59 2.49
N LYS A 470 -20.38 -1.40 2.84
CA LYS A 470 -19.89 -0.41 1.88
C LYS A 470 -18.77 -0.93 0.97
N MET A 471 -17.93 -1.85 1.47
CA MET A 471 -16.85 -2.45 0.68
C MET A 471 -17.37 -3.29 -0.49
N SER A 472 -18.60 -3.78 -0.43
CA SER A 472 -19.23 -4.53 -1.53
C SER A 472 -20.04 -3.65 -2.49
N GLU A 473 -20.34 -2.40 -2.11
CA GLU A 473 -21.05 -1.44 -2.97
C GLU A 473 -20.12 -0.71 -3.93
N ILE A 474 -18.86 -0.49 -3.50
CA ILE A 474 -17.88 0.25 -4.28
C ILE A 474 -17.33 -0.67 -5.37
N SER A 475 -17.34 -0.20 -6.62
CA SER A 475 -16.77 -0.95 -7.75
C SER A 475 -15.27 -1.22 -7.55
N GLU A 476 -14.82 -2.41 -7.97
CA GLU A 476 -13.40 -2.79 -7.92
C GLU A 476 -12.47 -1.79 -8.63
N SER A 477 -12.97 -1.04 -9.62
CA SER A 477 -12.16 -0.07 -10.38
C SER A 477 -12.35 1.39 -9.94
N ALA A 478 -13.17 1.66 -8.91
CA ALA A 478 -13.47 3.01 -8.45
C ALA A 478 -12.19 3.76 -8.01
N ILE A 479 -11.29 3.04 -7.35
CA ILE A 479 -9.91 3.43 -7.04
C ILE A 479 -9.00 2.22 -7.31
N PRO A 480 -7.66 2.35 -7.26
CA PRO A 480 -6.75 1.24 -7.54
C PRO A 480 -6.94 0.01 -6.65
N PHE A 481 -7.36 0.22 -5.39
CA PHE A 481 -7.67 -0.87 -4.47
C PHE A 481 -8.86 -1.69 -4.98
N PRO A 482 -8.68 -2.99 -5.31
CA PRO A 482 -9.68 -3.74 -6.06
C PRO A 482 -10.51 -4.71 -5.21
N HIS A 483 -10.17 -4.90 -3.93
CA HIS A 483 -10.72 -5.99 -3.11
C HIS A 483 -12.09 -5.61 -2.55
N ARG A 484 -13.14 -5.72 -3.38
CA ARG A 484 -14.50 -5.24 -3.05
C ARG A 484 -15.48 -6.40 -2.86
N ALA A 485 -16.60 -6.40 -3.60
CA ALA A 485 -17.60 -7.45 -3.57
C ALA A 485 -16.99 -8.86 -3.76
N GLY A 486 -17.54 -9.84 -3.05
CA GLY A 486 -17.08 -11.24 -3.08
C GLY A 486 -15.96 -11.58 -2.10
N ASN A 487 -15.38 -10.61 -1.40
CA ASN A 487 -14.48 -10.87 -0.27
C ASN A 487 -15.26 -10.83 1.05
N ILE A 488 -15.21 -11.93 1.82
CA ILE A 488 -15.87 -12.04 3.12
C ILE A 488 -15.06 -11.27 4.18
N TYR A 489 -13.74 -11.49 4.19
CA TYR A 489 -12.82 -10.80 5.10
C TYR A 489 -11.38 -10.85 4.57
N LYS A 490 -10.55 -9.96 5.10
CA LYS A 490 -9.09 -9.95 4.89
C LYS A 490 -8.39 -10.58 6.09
N ILE A 491 -7.36 -11.38 5.85
CA ILE A 491 -6.43 -11.90 6.87
C ILE A 491 -5.14 -11.09 6.82
N GLN A 492 -4.67 -10.65 7.98
CA GLN A 492 -3.25 -10.32 8.19
C GLN A 492 -2.61 -11.45 8.99
N TYR A 493 -1.50 -11.97 8.49
CA TYR A 493 -0.59 -12.84 9.22
C TYR A 493 0.55 -11.97 9.72
N VAL A 494 0.92 -12.09 10.99
CA VAL A 494 2.10 -11.39 11.53
C VAL A 494 2.79 -12.24 12.57
N VAL A 495 4.11 -12.19 12.58
CA VAL A 495 4.95 -12.75 13.65
C VAL A 495 5.90 -11.67 14.10
N TYR A 496 5.97 -11.47 15.41
CA TYR A 496 6.84 -10.50 16.07
C TYR A 496 7.99 -11.22 16.78
N TRP A 497 9.14 -10.57 16.92
CA TRP A 497 10.25 -11.09 17.72
C TRP A 497 11.16 -9.97 18.22
N SER A 498 11.73 -10.15 19.42
CA SER A 498 12.75 -9.28 20.00
C SER A 498 14.17 -9.83 19.85
N GLU A 499 14.29 -11.11 19.50
CA GLU A 499 15.57 -11.81 19.35
C GLU A 499 16.39 -11.20 18.22
N GLU A 500 17.63 -10.84 18.51
CA GLU A 500 18.52 -10.26 17.52
C GLU A 500 19.20 -11.33 16.64
N GLY A 501 19.69 -10.89 15.49
CA GLY A 501 20.49 -11.73 14.59
C GLY A 501 19.73 -12.35 13.43
N THR A 502 20.50 -12.72 12.41
CA THR A 502 19.98 -13.24 11.13
C THR A 502 19.25 -14.57 11.33
N ALA A 503 19.77 -15.47 12.18
CA ALA A 503 19.15 -16.78 12.43
C ALA A 503 17.75 -16.68 13.04
N ALA A 504 17.54 -15.77 14.00
CA ALA A 504 16.22 -15.52 14.58
C ALA A 504 15.25 -14.98 13.52
N THR A 505 15.70 -13.98 12.74
CA THR A 505 14.92 -13.41 11.63
C THR A 505 14.52 -14.48 10.61
N GLU A 506 15.45 -15.32 10.16
CA GLU A 506 15.20 -16.41 9.21
C GLU A 506 14.22 -17.43 9.76
N SER A 507 14.33 -17.77 11.05
CA SER A 507 13.42 -18.70 11.73
C SER A 507 11.97 -18.22 11.70
N HIS A 508 11.70 -16.99 12.16
CA HIS A 508 10.34 -16.43 12.17
C HIS A 508 9.81 -16.18 10.76
N VAL A 509 10.65 -15.69 9.84
CA VAL A 509 10.27 -15.49 8.43
C VAL A 509 9.95 -16.83 7.76
N SER A 510 10.70 -17.89 8.04
CA SER A 510 10.40 -19.24 7.56
C SER A 510 9.07 -19.75 8.10
N TRP A 511 8.80 -19.56 9.41
CA TRP A 511 7.53 -19.95 10.02
C TRP A 511 6.32 -19.30 9.34
N ILE A 512 6.33 -17.98 9.17
CA ILE A 512 5.18 -17.28 8.54
C ILE A 512 5.04 -17.66 7.06
N ARG A 513 6.13 -17.98 6.35
CA ARG A 513 6.07 -18.53 4.99
C ARG A 513 5.39 -19.91 4.95
N ARG A 514 5.69 -20.81 5.90
CA ARG A 514 5.02 -22.11 6.02
C ARG A 514 3.53 -21.97 6.31
N LEU A 515 3.16 -21.07 7.21
CA LEU A 515 1.75 -20.77 7.50
C LEU A 515 1.05 -20.19 6.26
N TYR A 516 1.66 -19.23 5.57
CA TYR A 516 1.09 -18.65 4.36
C TYR A 516 0.96 -19.67 3.22
N ALA A 517 1.93 -20.58 3.07
CA ALA A 517 1.83 -21.69 2.12
C ALA A 517 0.65 -22.62 2.45
N TYR A 518 0.48 -22.97 3.73
CA TYR A 518 -0.65 -23.78 4.20
C TYR A 518 -2.02 -23.16 3.91
N MET A 519 -2.12 -21.83 3.96
CA MET A 519 -3.38 -21.12 3.73
C MET A 519 -3.77 -21.02 2.24
N ALA A 520 -2.85 -21.28 1.31
CA ALA A 520 -3.07 -21.14 -0.13
C ALA A 520 -4.36 -21.77 -0.68
N PRO A 521 -4.78 -23.01 -0.31
CA PRO A 521 -6.01 -23.61 -0.82
C PRO A 521 -7.31 -22.99 -0.27
N TYR A 522 -7.24 -22.22 0.82
CA TYR A 522 -8.42 -21.70 1.53
C TYR A 522 -8.73 -20.22 1.22
N VAL A 523 -7.80 -19.52 0.58
CA VAL A 523 -7.91 -18.08 0.31
C VAL A 523 -8.20 -17.82 -1.17
N SER A 524 -8.33 -16.55 -1.54
CA SER A 524 -8.43 -16.12 -2.94
C SER A 524 -7.32 -16.73 -3.82
N LYS A 525 -7.66 -17.01 -5.07
CA LYS A 525 -6.75 -17.59 -6.06
C LYS A 525 -7.00 -16.98 -7.43
N SER A 526 -5.96 -16.97 -8.25
CA SER A 526 -5.97 -16.47 -9.64
C SER A 526 -6.53 -15.04 -9.81
N PRO A 527 -5.89 -14.01 -9.22
CA PRO A 527 -4.66 -14.06 -8.41
C PRO A 527 -4.95 -14.32 -6.92
N ARG A 528 -3.92 -14.73 -6.17
CA ARG A 528 -3.96 -14.72 -4.71
C ARG A 528 -3.81 -13.28 -4.24
N GLU A 529 -4.91 -12.70 -3.80
CA GLU A 529 -5.05 -11.27 -3.50
C GLU A 529 -4.24 -10.87 -2.26
N ALA A 530 -3.57 -9.72 -2.33
CA ALA A 530 -2.73 -9.19 -1.25
C ALA A 530 -2.98 -7.68 -1.10
N TYR A 531 -2.72 -7.12 0.07
CA TYR A 531 -2.94 -5.70 0.35
C TYR A 531 -1.63 -4.90 0.30
N ILE A 532 -1.56 -3.85 -0.53
CA ILE A 532 -0.32 -3.08 -0.76
C ILE A 532 0.27 -2.43 0.50
N ASN A 533 -0.56 -1.97 1.44
CA ASN A 533 -0.05 -1.39 2.69
C ASN A 533 0.55 -2.45 3.62
N TYR A 534 0.34 -3.74 3.35
CA TYR A 534 1.03 -4.88 3.97
C TYR A 534 2.03 -5.45 2.99
N ARG A 535 2.96 -4.59 2.57
CA ARG A 535 3.96 -4.87 1.55
C ARG A 535 4.70 -6.17 1.89
N ASP A 536 4.85 -7.03 0.90
CA ASP A 536 5.49 -8.34 1.02
C ASP A 536 6.41 -8.57 -0.19
N LEU A 537 7.73 -8.55 0.00
CA LEU A 537 8.65 -8.78 -1.12
C LEU A 537 8.64 -10.25 -1.58
N ASP A 538 8.12 -11.18 -0.78
CA ASP A 538 8.06 -12.61 -1.14
C ASP A 538 7.07 -12.89 -2.28
N ILE A 539 6.13 -11.98 -2.58
CA ILE A 539 5.16 -12.19 -3.66
C ILE A 539 5.67 -11.75 -5.05
N GLY A 540 6.90 -11.20 -5.11
CA GLY A 540 7.61 -10.81 -6.32
C GLY A 540 8.16 -9.38 -6.21
N THR A 541 9.28 -9.09 -6.88
CA THR A 541 9.89 -7.76 -6.94
C THR A 541 10.18 -7.35 -8.37
N ASN A 542 10.42 -6.07 -8.57
CA ASN A 542 11.05 -5.54 -9.77
C ASN A 542 12.52 -6.00 -9.84
N ASN A 543 13.05 -6.12 -11.06
CA ASN A 543 14.46 -6.40 -11.31
C ASN A 543 15.30 -5.15 -11.04
N GLU A 544 16.60 -5.36 -10.85
CA GLU A 544 17.58 -4.27 -10.94
C GLU A 544 17.58 -3.68 -12.37
N GLY A 545 17.46 -2.36 -12.47
CA GLY A 545 17.36 -1.66 -13.75
C GLY A 545 15.93 -1.68 -14.31
N ASN A 546 15.70 -2.44 -15.38
CA ASN A 546 14.44 -2.41 -16.12
C ASN A 546 13.53 -3.61 -15.76
N THR A 547 12.25 -3.36 -15.52
CA THR A 547 11.26 -4.39 -15.22
C THR A 547 10.14 -4.35 -16.24
N SER A 548 9.91 -5.48 -16.91
CA SER A 548 8.80 -5.58 -17.86
C SER A 548 7.44 -5.63 -17.15
N TYR A 549 6.39 -5.21 -17.85
CA TYR A 549 5.01 -5.39 -17.39
C TYR A 549 4.70 -6.82 -16.98
N ARG A 550 5.20 -7.82 -17.73
CA ARG A 550 4.96 -9.25 -17.46
C ARG A 550 5.54 -9.68 -16.11
N GLN A 551 6.77 -9.26 -15.80
CA GLN A 551 7.42 -9.56 -14.52
C GLN A 551 6.69 -8.88 -13.37
N ALA A 552 6.41 -7.57 -13.48
CA ALA A 552 5.71 -6.86 -12.43
C ALA A 552 4.26 -7.33 -12.24
N SER A 553 3.62 -7.90 -13.27
CA SER A 553 2.27 -8.48 -13.16
C SER A 553 2.19 -9.63 -12.15
N ILE A 554 3.30 -10.31 -11.83
CA ILE A 554 3.35 -11.40 -10.84
C ILE A 554 2.91 -10.91 -9.45
N TRP A 555 3.37 -9.74 -9.03
CA TRP A 555 2.98 -9.12 -7.76
C TRP A 555 1.88 -8.07 -7.95
N GLY A 556 1.89 -7.33 -9.07
CA GLY A 556 0.98 -6.23 -9.35
C GLY A 556 -0.48 -6.67 -9.43
N THR A 557 -0.75 -7.82 -10.04
CA THR A 557 -2.11 -8.37 -10.09
C THR A 557 -2.60 -8.87 -8.74
N LYS A 558 -1.70 -9.23 -7.81
CA LYS A 558 -2.08 -9.62 -6.44
C LYS A 558 -2.55 -8.40 -5.65
N TYR A 559 -1.87 -7.26 -5.76
CA TYR A 559 -2.27 -6.01 -5.10
C TYR A 559 -3.45 -5.30 -5.77
N PHE A 560 -3.56 -5.38 -7.10
CA PHE A 560 -4.44 -4.49 -7.87
C PHE A 560 -5.40 -5.21 -8.82
N LYS A 561 -5.37 -6.54 -8.92
CA LYS A 561 -6.16 -7.32 -9.86
C LYS A 561 -6.11 -6.67 -11.26
N ASN A 562 -7.26 -6.38 -11.84
CA ASN A 562 -7.39 -5.78 -13.18
C ASN A 562 -6.98 -4.30 -13.23
N ASN A 563 -6.89 -3.61 -12.09
CA ASN A 563 -6.48 -2.21 -12.04
C ASN A 563 -4.98 -2.01 -12.32
N PHE A 564 -4.17 -3.07 -12.24
CA PHE A 564 -2.73 -3.00 -12.48
C PHE A 564 -2.39 -2.43 -13.86
N LYS A 565 -3.13 -2.82 -14.90
CA LYS A 565 -2.91 -2.33 -16.27
C LYS A 565 -3.11 -0.81 -16.38
N ARG A 566 -4.16 -0.28 -15.73
CA ARG A 566 -4.41 1.16 -15.69
C ARG A 566 -3.33 1.89 -14.90
N LEU A 567 -2.89 1.36 -13.76
CA LEU A 567 -1.78 1.92 -12.98
C LEU A 567 -0.51 2.05 -13.82
N VAL A 568 -0.15 1.01 -14.57
CA VAL A 568 1.02 1.03 -15.47
C VAL A 568 0.87 2.08 -16.56
N HIS A 569 -0.31 2.23 -17.16
CA HIS A 569 -0.56 3.28 -18.14
C HIS A 569 -0.40 4.68 -17.53
N VAL A 570 -0.96 4.92 -16.35
CA VAL A 570 -0.77 6.19 -15.62
C VAL A 570 0.72 6.42 -15.33
N LYS A 571 1.42 5.41 -14.80
CA LYS A 571 2.86 5.50 -14.53
C LYS A 571 3.65 5.90 -15.78
N THR A 572 3.36 5.28 -16.92
CA THR A 572 4.03 5.54 -18.20
C THR A 572 3.89 7.00 -18.62
N VAL A 573 2.73 7.61 -18.41
CA VAL A 573 2.48 9.01 -18.80
C VAL A 573 3.13 9.99 -17.83
N PHE A 574 3.04 9.74 -16.52
CA PHE A 574 3.44 10.71 -15.49
C PHE A 574 4.91 10.60 -15.06
N ASP A 575 5.52 9.42 -15.17
CA ASP A 575 6.92 9.19 -14.83
C ASP A 575 7.55 8.15 -15.77
N PRO A 576 7.72 8.50 -17.06
CA PRO A 576 8.27 7.61 -18.08
C PRO A 576 9.73 7.20 -17.81
N THR A 577 10.48 8.03 -17.09
CA THR A 577 11.88 7.75 -16.71
C THR A 577 11.99 6.86 -15.46
N ASN A 578 10.85 6.48 -14.86
CA ASN A 578 10.78 5.67 -13.65
C ASN A 578 11.61 6.24 -12.50
N PHE A 579 11.56 7.56 -12.30
CA PHE A 579 12.27 8.23 -11.23
C PHE A 579 11.76 7.80 -9.84
N PHE A 580 10.43 7.84 -9.65
CA PHE A 580 9.78 7.35 -8.43
C PHE A 580 9.65 5.84 -8.48
N ARG A 581 10.64 5.16 -7.92
CA ARG A 581 10.72 3.70 -7.97
C ARG A 581 11.19 3.09 -6.65
N ASN A 582 10.76 1.85 -6.44
CA ASN A 582 11.22 0.95 -5.40
C ASN A 582 11.08 -0.50 -5.91
N GLU A 583 11.35 -1.44 -5.02
CA GLU A 583 11.38 -2.89 -5.26
C GLU A 583 10.03 -3.45 -5.71
N GLN A 584 8.91 -2.76 -5.46
CA GLN A 584 7.56 -3.12 -5.91
C GLN A 584 6.79 -1.89 -6.44
N SER A 585 7.47 -0.90 -7.02
CA SER A 585 6.80 0.24 -7.64
C SER A 585 6.19 -0.16 -8.97
N ILE A 586 5.10 0.49 -9.35
CA ILE A 586 4.50 0.31 -10.67
C ILE A 586 5.56 0.66 -11.74
N PRO A 587 5.90 -0.24 -12.69
CA PRO A 587 6.82 0.11 -13.77
C PRO A 587 6.09 0.89 -14.88
N PRO A 588 6.77 1.81 -15.59
CA PRO A 588 6.26 2.30 -16.87
C PRO A 588 6.35 1.20 -17.94
N LEU A 589 5.60 1.33 -19.02
CA LEU A 589 5.83 0.53 -20.21
C LEU A 589 7.15 0.96 -20.86
N SER A 590 8.02 0.00 -21.16
CA SER A 590 9.20 0.25 -21.99
C SER A 590 8.76 0.66 -23.39
N HIS A 591 9.27 1.78 -23.87
CA HIS A 591 9.16 2.18 -25.28
C HIS A 591 10.06 1.33 -26.17
#